data_AF-A0AAE8LPY3-F1
#
_entry.id   AF-A0AAE8LPY3-F1
#
_cell.length_a   1.000
_cell.length_b   1.000
_cell.length_c   1.000
_cell.angle_alpha   90.00
_cell.angle_beta   90.00
_cell.angle_gamma   90.00
#
_symmetry.space_group_name_H-M   'P 1'
#
loop_
_entity.id
_entity.type
_entity.pdbx_description
1 polymer ?
#
loop_
_entity_poly.entity_id
_entity_poly.type
_entity_poly.pdbx_seq_one_letter_code
_entity_poly.pdbx_strand_id
1 'polypeptide(L)'
;MDIEPWAIVAYQGSTKTFLMELAKQFRVDTIEPKYNKEGEVIGDRQLTADEIKEKLAQEIEKGSLLIIPEAKRLPASIRYWLETLMRMGKVIVVAIAVAVIKRDIYLQMLEVELERPSIEAIRGVILEEAEKNDLSLTDHQIAKLLTVAGRNPLLARKAVRNEKLGLNPEPEHSLYLDISPIIISALMAFSIVRFIGLGTGDRGLYVIGGIALVLGVMLRQIGKIRGARRKYGQ
;
A
#
# COMPACT_ATOMS: atom_id res chain seq x y z
N MET A 1 -13.15 35.82 3.28
CA MET A 1 -11.77 35.27 3.33
C MET A 1 -11.95 33.88 3.87
N ASP A 2 -12.15 32.95 2.95
CA ASP A 2 -12.99 31.78 3.23
C ASP A 2 -12.19 30.73 3.98
N ILE A 3 -12.85 30.05 4.91
CA ILE A 3 -12.32 28.87 5.59
C ILE A 3 -12.29 27.78 4.51
N GLU A 4 -11.13 27.16 4.29
CA GLU A 4 -11.09 26.05 3.35
C GLU A 4 -11.94 24.92 3.94
N PRO A 5 -12.97 24.42 3.22
CA PRO A 5 -13.87 23.41 3.74
C PRO A 5 -13.21 22.03 3.73
N TRP A 6 -11.87 21.96 3.75
CA TRP A 6 -11.13 20.72 3.68
C TRP A 6 -9.79 20.79 4.43
N ALA A 7 -9.32 19.63 4.88
CA ALA A 7 -8.01 19.48 5.51
C ALA A 7 -7.36 18.14 5.12
N ILE A 8 -6.03 18.11 5.08
CA ILE A 8 -5.22 16.90 4.86
C ILE A 8 -4.27 16.74 6.04
N VAL A 9 -4.34 15.60 6.75
CA VAL A 9 -3.48 15.38 7.93
C VAL A 9 -3.05 13.91 8.06
N ALA A 10 -1.77 13.69 8.34
CA ALA A 10 -1.22 12.37 8.61
C ALA A 10 -0.99 12.17 10.11
N TYR A 11 -1.32 10.99 10.64
CA TYR A 11 -0.99 10.66 12.03
C TYR A 11 0.46 10.21 12.17
N GLN A 12 1.27 11.01 12.86
CA GLN A 12 2.70 10.74 13.08
C GLN A 12 3.04 10.21 14.49
N GLY A 13 2.06 9.67 15.22
CA GLY A 13 2.30 9.05 16.55
C GLY A 13 1.89 9.89 17.76
N SER A 14 1.46 11.14 17.55
CA SER A 14 0.95 12.00 18.62
C SER A 14 -0.43 12.59 18.27
N THR A 15 -1.41 12.31 19.13
CA THR A 15 -2.79 12.81 19.01
C THR A 15 -2.84 14.33 19.10
N LYS A 16 -2.08 14.94 20.01
CA LYS A 16 -2.08 16.40 20.17
C LYS A 16 -1.53 17.08 18.92
N THR A 17 -0.43 16.57 18.34
CA THR A 17 0.13 17.12 17.09
C THR A 17 -0.87 17.02 15.94
N PHE A 18 -1.52 15.87 15.79
CA PHE A 18 -2.56 15.66 14.77
C PHE A 18 -3.72 16.67 14.88
N LEU A 19 -4.23 16.89 16.10
CA LEU A 19 -5.34 17.82 16.34
C LEU A 19 -4.93 19.28 16.16
N MET A 20 -3.72 19.65 16.59
CA MET A 20 -3.18 20.99 16.37
C MET A 20 -3.03 21.31 14.88
N GLU A 21 -2.57 20.34 14.08
CA GLU A 21 -2.44 20.52 12.63
C GLU A 21 -3.80 20.65 11.95
N LEU A 22 -4.80 19.89 12.40
CA LEU A 22 -6.18 20.05 11.95
C LEU A 22 -6.75 21.42 12.31
N ALA A 23 -6.60 21.84 13.56
CA ALA A 23 -7.09 23.12 14.03
C ALA A 23 -6.43 24.28 13.28
N LYS A 24 -5.13 24.17 12.96
CA LYS A 24 -4.44 25.13 12.11
C LYS A 24 -5.05 25.22 10.71
N GLN A 25 -5.37 24.10 10.07
CA GLN A 25 -5.96 24.09 8.72
C GLN A 25 -7.39 24.64 8.72
N PHE A 26 -8.21 24.26 9.70
CA PHE A 26 -9.58 24.76 9.87
C PHE A 26 -9.65 26.15 10.54
N ARG A 27 -8.52 26.77 10.88
CA ARG A 27 -8.41 28.07 11.56
C ARG A 27 -9.18 28.13 12.89
N VAL A 28 -9.11 27.05 13.66
CA VAL A 28 -9.67 26.95 15.02
C VAL A 28 -8.60 27.32 16.04
N ASP A 29 -8.93 28.24 16.94
CA ASP A 29 -7.98 28.73 17.94
C ASP A 29 -7.66 27.67 18.99
N THR A 30 -6.40 27.28 19.11
CA THR A 30 -5.94 26.25 20.08
C THR A 30 -5.37 26.83 21.37
N ILE A 31 -5.44 28.15 21.54
CA ILE A 31 -4.90 28.89 22.67
C ILE A 31 -6.03 29.69 23.29
N GLU A 32 -6.05 29.73 24.63
CA GLU A 32 -7.00 30.53 25.39
C GLU A 32 -6.28 31.37 26.44
N PRO A 33 -6.81 32.57 26.77
CA PRO A 33 -6.28 33.38 27.85
C PRO A 33 -6.40 32.63 29.18
N LYS A 34 -5.30 32.60 29.93
CA LYS A 34 -5.17 32.02 31.25
C LYS A 34 -5.49 33.08 32.30
N TYR A 35 -6.49 32.82 33.14
CA TYR A 35 -6.91 33.75 34.18
C TYR A 35 -6.32 33.38 35.56
N ASN A 36 -6.03 34.37 36.42
CA ASN A 36 -5.73 34.16 37.84
C ASN A 36 -7.02 33.93 38.65
N LYS A 37 -6.86 33.70 39.95
CA LYS A 37 -7.99 33.58 40.90
C LYS A 37 -8.84 34.85 40.99
N GLU A 38 -8.32 35.97 40.52
CA GLU A 38 -8.94 37.30 40.57
C GLU A 38 -9.58 37.69 39.21
N GLY A 39 -9.49 36.83 38.19
CA GLY A 39 -10.09 37.05 36.86
C GLY A 39 -9.23 37.85 35.86
N GLU A 40 -7.96 38.10 36.16
CA GLU A 40 -7.02 38.81 35.28
C GLU A 40 -6.24 37.85 34.37
N VAL A 41 -5.99 38.27 33.12
CA VAL A 41 -5.24 37.47 32.13
C VAL A 41 -3.75 37.48 32.49
N ILE A 42 -3.21 36.31 32.87
CA ILE A 42 -1.79 36.12 33.23
C ILE A 42 -0.95 35.57 32.06
N GLY A 43 -1.56 35.37 30.90
CA GLY A 43 -0.90 34.86 29.70
C GLY A 43 -1.76 33.82 29.00
N ASP A 44 -1.11 32.93 28.25
CA ASP A 44 -1.78 32.00 27.35
C ASP A 44 -1.69 30.56 27.86
N ARG A 45 -2.80 29.82 27.73
CA ARG A 45 -2.88 28.38 27.96
C ARG A 45 -3.15 27.67 26.64
N GLN A 46 -2.30 26.71 26.30
CA GLN A 46 -2.56 25.81 25.18
C GLN A 46 -3.62 24.78 25.58
N LEU A 47 -4.61 24.58 24.70
CA LEU A 47 -5.65 23.58 24.90
C LEU A 47 -5.07 22.15 24.97
N THR A 48 -5.74 21.32 25.78
CA THR A 48 -5.52 19.88 25.84
C THR A 48 -6.10 19.19 24.60
N ALA A 49 -5.71 17.93 24.37
CA ALA A 49 -6.19 17.20 23.19
C ALA A 49 -7.73 17.06 23.18
N ASP A 50 -8.36 16.88 24.35
CA ASP A 50 -9.82 16.73 24.42
C ASP A 50 -10.54 18.07 24.23
N GLU A 51 -10.01 19.17 24.79
CA GLU A 51 -10.53 20.52 24.52
C GLU A 51 -10.42 20.88 23.03
N ILE A 52 -9.31 20.53 22.36
CA ILE A 52 -9.17 20.77 20.91
C ILE A 52 -10.20 19.96 20.10
N LYS A 53 -10.46 18.70 20.46
CA LYS A 53 -11.49 17.87 19.79
C LYS A 53 -12.87 18.49 19.92
N GLU A 54 -13.19 19.01 21.09
CA GLU A 54 -14.50 19.59 21.39
C GLU A 54 -14.69 20.90 20.64
N LYS A 55 -13.65 21.75 20.65
CA LYS A 55 -13.63 23.01 19.90
C LYS A 55 -13.73 22.78 18.39
N LEU A 56 -12.98 21.82 17.84
CA LEU A 56 -13.10 21.40 16.45
C LEU A 56 -14.51 20.89 16.12
N ALA A 57 -15.12 20.09 17.00
CA ALA A 57 -16.47 19.58 16.78
C ALA A 57 -17.54 20.69 16.69
N GLN A 58 -17.32 21.78 17.43
CA GLN A 58 -18.22 22.94 17.44
C GLN A 58 -18.00 23.82 16.20
N GLU A 59 -16.75 24.21 15.96
CA GLU A 59 -16.37 25.24 14.99
C GLU A 59 -16.23 24.73 13.55
N ILE A 60 -15.97 23.43 13.34
CA ILE A 60 -15.91 22.89 11.98
C ILE A 60 -17.26 23.05 11.28
N GLU A 61 -17.22 23.63 10.08
CA GLU A 61 -18.37 23.79 9.21
C GLU A 61 -18.94 22.43 8.78
N LYS A 62 -20.27 22.39 8.62
CA LYS A 62 -20.96 21.16 8.23
C LYS A 62 -20.58 20.77 6.80
N GLY A 63 -20.14 19.53 6.61
CA GLY A 63 -19.75 19.01 5.30
C GLY A 63 -18.27 19.21 4.98
N SER A 64 -17.45 19.59 5.95
CA SER A 64 -16.00 19.74 5.76
C SER A 64 -15.34 18.41 5.37
N LEU A 65 -14.45 18.43 4.38
CA LEU A 65 -13.75 17.27 3.85
C LEU A 65 -12.44 17.01 4.60
N LEU A 66 -12.26 15.82 5.17
CA LEU A 66 -11.05 15.44 5.87
C LEU A 66 -10.35 14.29 5.16
N ILE A 67 -9.18 14.55 4.57
CA ILE A 67 -8.36 13.54 3.89
C ILE A 67 -7.28 13.07 4.86
N ILE A 68 -7.26 11.77 5.13
CA ILE A 68 -6.33 11.15 6.07
C ILE A 68 -5.44 10.16 5.32
N PRO A 69 -4.25 10.59 4.86
CA PRO A 69 -3.21 9.66 4.42
C PRO A 69 -2.79 8.74 5.58
N GLU A 70 -2.45 7.50 5.23
CA GLU A 70 -2.03 6.46 6.18
C GLU A 70 -3.03 6.17 7.31
N ALA A 71 -4.33 6.17 6.99
CA ALA A 71 -5.41 6.02 7.98
C ALA A 71 -5.26 4.78 8.90
N LYS A 72 -4.57 3.73 8.46
CA LYS A 72 -4.22 2.54 9.27
C LYS A 72 -3.56 2.86 10.61
N ARG A 73 -2.87 4.01 10.71
CA ARG A 73 -2.13 4.44 11.91
C ARG A 73 -2.99 5.16 12.93
N LEU A 74 -4.23 5.54 12.61
CA LEU A 74 -5.08 6.30 13.52
C LEU A 74 -5.37 5.50 14.81
N PRO A 75 -5.16 6.11 16.00
CA PRO A 75 -5.48 5.49 17.27
C PRO A 75 -7.00 5.38 17.45
N ALA A 76 -7.45 4.45 18.31
CA ALA A 76 -8.87 4.22 18.56
C ALA A 76 -9.62 5.48 19.00
N SER A 77 -9.01 6.31 19.86
CA SER A 77 -9.63 7.55 20.35
C SER A 77 -9.96 8.55 19.25
N ILE A 78 -9.08 8.73 18.26
CA ILE A 78 -9.35 9.58 17.10
C ILE A 78 -10.40 8.96 16.20
N ARG A 79 -10.38 7.64 16.01
CA ARG A 79 -11.39 6.95 15.18
C ARG A 79 -12.79 7.12 15.77
N TYR A 80 -12.99 6.88 17.06
CA TYR A 80 -14.30 7.11 17.69
C TYR A 80 -14.75 8.57 17.63
N TRP A 81 -13.82 9.51 17.80
CA TRP A 81 -14.13 10.94 17.64
C TRP A 81 -14.58 11.28 16.20
N LEU A 82 -13.88 10.77 15.18
CA LEU A 82 -14.26 10.93 13.78
C LEU A 82 -15.62 10.28 13.48
N GLU A 83 -15.93 9.13 14.07
CA GLU A 83 -17.23 8.48 13.93
C GLU A 83 -18.37 9.41 14.35
N THR A 84 -18.20 10.06 15.50
CA THR A 84 -19.18 11.02 16.04
C THR A 84 -19.36 12.20 15.08
N LEU A 85 -18.27 12.77 14.57
CA LEU A 85 -18.34 13.90 13.64
C LEU A 85 -19.00 13.53 12.31
N MET A 86 -18.72 12.33 11.78
CA MET A 86 -19.35 11.81 10.57
C MET A 86 -20.85 11.60 10.79
N ARG A 87 -21.24 11.03 11.93
CA ARG A 87 -22.65 10.79 12.29
C ARG A 87 -23.43 12.10 12.44
N MET A 88 -22.79 13.15 12.95
CA MET A 88 -23.35 14.50 13.02
C MET A 88 -23.41 15.20 11.64
N GLY A 89 -22.85 14.59 10.59
CA GLY A 89 -22.73 15.18 9.25
C GLY A 89 -21.78 16.39 9.21
N LYS A 90 -20.93 16.56 10.22
CA LYS A 90 -19.97 17.67 10.31
C LYS A 90 -18.82 17.46 9.34
N VAL A 91 -18.32 16.23 9.21
CA VAL A 91 -17.18 15.92 8.35
C VAL A 91 -17.46 14.77 7.37
N ILE A 92 -16.86 14.87 6.19
CA ILE A 92 -16.75 13.78 5.22
C ILE A 92 -15.30 13.29 5.27
N VAL A 93 -15.08 12.05 5.67
CA VAL A 93 -13.72 11.50 5.82
C VAL A 93 -13.33 10.70 4.58
N VAL A 94 -12.15 10.99 4.03
CA VAL A 94 -11.49 10.21 2.99
C VAL A 94 -10.24 9.57 3.59
N ALA A 95 -10.31 8.27 3.86
CA ALA A 95 -9.23 7.50 4.46
C ALA A 95 -8.41 6.78 3.38
N ILE A 96 -7.12 7.08 3.29
CA ILE A 96 -6.21 6.42 2.34
C ILE A 96 -5.36 5.41 3.10
N ALA A 97 -5.40 4.15 2.66
CA ALA A 97 -4.65 3.05 3.28
C ALA A 97 -4.11 2.07 2.23
N VAL A 98 -3.03 1.37 2.58
CA VAL A 98 -2.39 0.35 1.72
C VAL A 98 -3.25 -0.92 1.61
N ALA A 99 -4.07 -1.20 2.62
CA ALA A 99 -4.96 -2.35 2.66
C ALA A 99 -6.27 -1.94 3.32
N VAL A 100 -7.35 -2.64 2.96
CA VAL A 100 -8.68 -2.46 3.55
C VAL A 100 -8.62 -2.70 5.06
N ILE A 101 -9.17 -1.77 5.84
CA ILE A 101 -9.17 -1.82 7.30
C ILE A 101 -10.56 -2.25 7.75
N LYS A 102 -10.69 -3.45 8.33
CA LYS A 102 -11.99 -4.03 8.70
C LYS A 102 -12.35 -3.78 10.17
N ARG A 103 -12.40 -2.52 10.62
CA ARG A 103 -12.75 -2.17 12.02
C ARG A 103 -13.25 -0.73 12.19
N ASP A 104 -14.03 -0.48 13.24
CA ASP A 104 -14.47 0.84 13.72
C ASP A 104 -15.05 1.70 12.57
N ILE A 105 -14.66 2.98 12.45
CA ILE A 105 -15.17 3.92 11.43
C ILE A 105 -15.09 3.37 9.99
N TYR A 106 -14.08 2.56 9.71
CA TYR A 106 -13.83 2.07 8.35
C TYR A 106 -14.92 1.13 7.86
N LEU A 107 -15.64 0.45 8.76
CA LEU A 107 -16.76 -0.43 8.40
C LEU A 107 -17.97 0.34 7.84
N GLN A 108 -18.08 1.63 8.16
CA GLN A 108 -19.18 2.49 7.70
C GLN A 108 -18.82 3.27 6.43
N MET A 109 -17.57 3.16 5.95
CA MET A 109 -17.06 3.92 4.81
C MET A 109 -17.24 3.15 3.51
N LEU A 110 -17.42 3.88 2.41
CA LEU A 110 -17.36 3.29 1.08
C LEU A 110 -15.93 2.84 0.77
N GLU A 111 -15.77 1.56 0.44
CA GLU A 111 -14.48 1.01 0.03
C GLU A 111 -14.24 1.25 -1.46
N VAL A 112 -13.14 1.91 -1.79
CA VAL A 112 -12.67 2.09 -3.17
C VAL A 112 -11.28 1.48 -3.28
N GLU A 113 -11.16 0.37 -4.00
CA GLU A 113 -9.88 -0.28 -4.25
C GLU A 113 -9.26 0.28 -5.54
N LEU A 114 -8.02 0.76 -5.45
CA LEU A 114 -7.26 1.21 -6.61
C LEU A 114 -6.60 0.01 -7.27
N GLU A 115 -7.04 -0.30 -8.49
CA GLU A 115 -6.37 -1.29 -9.32
C GLU A 115 -4.96 -0.85 -9.69
N ARG A 116 -4.07 -1.82 -9.84
CA ARG A 116 -2.73 -1.55 -10.34
C ARG A 116 -2.83 -1.03 -11.79
N PRO A 117 -2.03 -0.03 -12.20
CA PRO A 117 -2.01 0.43 -13.59
C PRO A 117 -1.73 -0.72 -14.57
N SER A 118 -2.35 -0.72 -15.75
CA SER A 118 -2.05 -1.70 -16.80
C SER A 118 -0.63 -1.53 -17.34
N ILE A 119 -0.08 -2.57 -17.98
CA ILE A 119 1.25 -2.49 -18.60
C ILE A 119 1.29 -1.38 -19.65
N GLU A 120 0.21 -1.20 -20.42
CA GLU A 120 0.10 -0.12 -21.41
C GLU A 120 0.11 1.27 -20.77
N ALA A 121 -0.56 1.44 -19.62
CA ALA A 121 -0.50 2.69 -18.87
C ALA A 121 0.94 3.00 -18.41
N ILE A 122 1.69 1.98 -17.97
CA ILE A 122 3.11 2.16 -17.60
C ILE A 122 3.96 2.48 -18.83
N ARG A 123 3.69 1.85 -19.98
CA ARG A 123 4.36 2.17 -21.25
C ARG A 123 4.15 3.64 -21.61
N GLY A 124 2.92 4.14 -21.49
CA GLY A 124 2.60 5.55 -21.65
C GLY A 124 3.42 6.47 -20.72
N VAL A 125 3.54 6.11 -19.43
CA VAL A 125 4.36 6.86 -18.46
C VAL A 125 5.84 6.87 -18.84
N ILE A 126 6.37 5.76 -19.37
CA ILE A 126 7.77 5.68 -19.84
C ILE A 126 7.97 6.62 -21.03
N LEU A 127 7.08 6.58 -22.01
CA LEU A 127 7.16 7.43 -23.20
C LEU A 127 7.04 8.92 -22.83
N GLU A 128 6.09 9.27 -21.97
CA GLU A 128 5.90 10.64 -21.47
C GLU A 128 7.14 11.14 -20.72
N GLU A 129 7.73 10.32 -19.85
CA GLU A 129 8.93 10.72 -19.11
C GLU A 129 10.17 10.77 -20.03
N ALA A 130 10.25 9.92 -21.06
CA ALA A 130 11.33 9.94 -22.03
C ALA A 130 11.30 11.21 -22.88
N GLU A 131 10.11 11.61 -23.34
CA GLU A 131 9.88 12.89 -24.04
C GLU A 131 10.29 14.07 -23.16
N LYS A 132 9.87 14.11 -21.89
CA LYS A 132 10.28 15.14 -20.92
C LYS A 132 11.78 15.23 -20.67
N ASN A 133 12.52 14.16 -20.97
CA ASN A 133 13.95 14.08 -20.76
C ASN A 133 14.75 14.10 -22.07
N ASP A 134 14.12 14.43 -23.21
CA ASP A 134 14.74 14.41 -24.55
C ASP A 134 15.43 13.09 -24.88
N LEU A 135 14.87 11.98 -24.40
CA LEU A 135 15.43 10.64 -24.55
C LEU A 135 14.64 9.87 -25.60
N SER A 136 15.28 9.53 -26.72
CA SER A 136 14.72 8.61 -27.70
C SER A 136 14.96 7.18 -27.23
N LEU A 137 13.89 6.43 -26.99
CA LEU A 137 13.94 5.04 -26.55
C LEU A 137 13.56 4.10 -27.69
N THR A 138 14.36 3.04 -27.88
CA THR A 138 13.99 1.92 -28.77
C THR A 138 12.98 0.99 -28.09
N ASP A 139 12.24 0.21 -28.87
CA ASP A 139 11.27 -0.78 -28.33
C ASP A 139 11.93 -1.78 -27.36
N HIS A 140 13.19 -2.17 -27.61
CA HIS A 140 13.95 -3.02 -26.71
C HIS A 140 14.22 -2.34 -25.36
N GLN A 141 14.61 -1.06 -25.37
CA GLN A 141 14.81 -0.30 -24.12
C GLN A 141 13.50 -0.12 -23.36
N ILE A 142 12.40 0.14 -24.06
CA ILE A 142 11.06 0.23 -23.45
C ILE A 142 10.70 -1.09 -22.77
N ALA A 143 10.91 -2.24 -23.43
CA ALA A 143 10.64 -3.56 -22.84
C ALA A 143 11.49 -3.84 -21.59
N LYS A 144 12.76 -3.42 -21.61
CA LYS A 144 13.66 -3.51 -20.46
C LYS A 144 13.18 -2.64 -19.30
N LEU A 145 12.82 -1.38 -19.58
CA LEU A 145 12.33 -0.43 -18.57
C LEU A 145 10.98 -0.85 -17.98
N LEU A 146 10.07 -1.39 -18.80
CA LEU A 146 8.83 -2.01 -18.34
C LEU A 146 9.11 -3.17 -17.36
N THR A 147 10.12 -3.98 -17.67
CA THR A 147 10.55 -5.08 -16.80
C THR A 147 11.20 -4.59 -15.51
N VAL A 148 11.80 -3.39 -15.47
CA VAL A 148 12.35 -2.79 -14.24
C VAL A 148 11.27 -2.07 -13.42
N ALA A 149 10.30 -1.45 -14.08
CA ALA A 149 9.24 -0.68 -13.44
C ALA A 149 8.07 -1.54 -12.94
N GLY A 150 7.79 -2.65 -13.62
CA GLY A 150 6.62 -3.48 -13.35
C GLY A 150 5.33 -2.69 -13.54
N ARG A 151 4.42 -2.75 -12.57
CA ARG A 151 3.15 -1.99 -12.57
C ARG A 151 3.20 -0.72 -11.70
N ASN A 152 4.37 -0.09 -11.59
CA ASN A 152 4.57 1.10 -10.74
C ASN A 152 5.01 2.32 -11.58
N PRO A 153 4.16 3.36 -11.71
CA PRO A 153 4.47 4.57 -12.47
C PRO A 153 5.69 5.34 -11.94
N LEU A 154 5.91 5.35 -10.63
CA LEU A 154 7.05 6.07 -10.03
C LEU A 154 8.37 5.36 -10.34
N LEU A 155 8.38 4.02 -10.32
CA LEU A 155 9.55 3.25 -10.73
C LEU A 155 9.83 3.41 -12.23
N ALA A 156 8.79 3.50 -13.06
CA ALA A 156 8.94 3.78 -14.48
C ALA A 156 9.67 5.11 -14.72
N ARG A 157 9.21 6.20 -14.08
CA ARG A 157 9.87 7.51 -14.20
C ARG A 157 11.32 7.48 -13.71
N LYS A 158 11.57 6.82 -12.57
CA LYS A 158 12.93 6.62 -12.03
C LYS A 158 13.81 5.84 -13.03
N ALA A 159 13.28 4.79 -13.64
CA ALA A 159 14.01 3.97 -14.59
C ALA A 159 14.41 4.75 -15.85
N VAL A 160 13.52 5.58 -16.41
CA VAL A 160 13.84 6.45 -17.54
C VAL A 160 14.96 7.44 -17.19
N ARG A 161 14.88 8.08 -16.02
CA ARG A 161 15.93 9.00 -15.56
C ARG A 161 17.27 8.31 -15.38
N ASN A 162 17.26 7.08 -14.87
CA ASN A 162 18.47 6.26 -14.73
C ASN A 162 19.07 5.86 -16.09
N GLU A 163 18.23 5.49 -17.06
CA GLU A 163 18.68 5.15 -18.42
C GLU A 163 19.39 6.35 -19.08
N LYS A 164 18.87 7.58 -18.91
CA LYS A 164 19.53 8.82 -19.37
C LYS A 164 20.92 9.03 -18.74
N LEU A 165 21.08 8.63 -17.48
CA LEU A 165 22.36 8.70 -16.76
C LEU A 165 23.30 7.51 -17.08
N GLY A 166 22.88 6.57 -17.94
CA GLY A 166 23.63 5.35 -18.23
C GLY A 166 23.66 4.35 -17.07
N LEU A 167 22.78 4.51 -16.08
CA LEU A 167 22.67 3.62 -14.94
C LEU A 167 21.73 2.45 -15.28
N ASN A 168 22.18 1.22 -15.02
CA ASN A 168 21.38 0.00 -15.21
C ASN A 168 20.89 -0.52 -13.84
N PRO A 169 19.76 -0.01 -13.30
CA PRO A 169 19.21 -0.54 -12.06
C PRO A 169 18.69 -1.96 -12.25
N GLU A 170 18.95 -2.84 -11.28
CA GLU A 170 18.30 -4.15 -11.21
C GLU A 170 16.79 -3.99 -10.95
N PRO A 171 15.95 -4.94 -11.41
CA PRO A 171 14.50 -4.89 -11.15
C PRO A 171 14.23 -4.94 -9.64
N GLU A 172 13.62 -3.89 -9.09
CA GLU A 172 13.25 -3.83 -7.66
C GLU A 172 11.98 -4.65 -7.32
N HIS A 173 11.30 -5.21 -8.32
CA HIS A 173 10.11 -6.03 -8.11
C HIS A 173 10.36 -7.52 -8.41
N SER A 174 9.76 -8.38 -7.58
CA SER A 174 9.76 -9.82 -7.80
C SER A 174 8.44 -10.22 -8.46
N LEU A 175 8.38 -10.19 -9.79
CA LEU A 175 7.36 -10.94 -10.50
C LEU A 175 7.66 -12.43 -10.31
N TYR A 176 6.98 -13.05 -9.34
CA TYR A 176 6.99 -14.49 -9.17
C TYR A 176 6.27 -15.12 -10.36
N LEU A 177 7.04 -15.71 -11.28
CA LEU A 177 6.49 -16.65 -12.24
C LEU A 177 6.05 -17.90 -11.48
N ASP A 178 4.75 -18.20 -11.45
CA ASP A 178 4.26 -19.42 -10.82
C ASP A 178 4.53 -20.63 -11.74
N ILE A 179 5.69 -21.27 -11.52
CA ILE A 179 6.14 -22.46 -12.25
C ILE A 179 5.49 -23.75 -11.67
N SER A 180 4.68 -23.62 -10.60
CA SER A 180 4.04 -24.77 -9.95
C SER A 180 3.25 -25.68 -10.89
N PRO A 181 2.47 -25.15 -11.87
CA PRO A 181 1.73 -25.99 -12.81
C PRO A 181 2.64 -26.93 -13.61
N ILE A 182 3.77 -26.42 -14.12
CA ILE A 182 4.73 -27.19 -14.92
C ILE A 182 5.34 -28.32 -14.11
N ILE A 183 5.73 -28.04 -12.86
CA ILE A 183 6.31 -29.05 -11.95
C ILE A 183 5.29 -30.14 -11.63
N ILE A 184 4.03 -29.77 -11.36
CA ILE A 184 2.96 -30.73 -11.05
C ILE A 184 2.69 -31.63 -12.26
N SER A 185 2.62 -31.07 -13.47
CA SER A 185 2.42 -31.84 -14.70
C SER A 185 3.54 -32.86 -14.94
N ALA A 186 4.80 -32.49 -14.70
CA ALA A 186 5.93 -33.42 -14.82
C ALA A 186 5.85 -34.59 -13.82
N LEU A 187 5.46 -34.32 -12.56
CA LEU A 187 5.27 -35.38 -11.55
C LEU A 187 4.11 -36.33 -11.92
N MET A 188 3.03 -35.80 -12.49
CA MET A 188 1.92 -36.62 -12.98
C MET A 188 2.35 -37.52 -14.13
N ALA A 189 3.18 -37.03 -15.06
CA ALA A 189 3.74 -37.83 -16.14
C ALA A 189 4.57 -39.02 -15.62
N PHE A 190 5.44 -38.82 -14.63
CA PHE A 190 6.19 -39.92 -14.01
C PHE A 190 5.29 -40.92 -13.29
N SER A 191 4.19 -40.45 -12.68
CA SER A 191 3.19 -41.32 -12.08
C SER A 191 2.51 -42.21 -13.14
N ILE A 192 2.19 -41.65 -14.31
CA ILE A 192 1.60 -42.40 -15.43
C ILE A 192 2.58 -43.47 -15.94
N VAL A 193 3.85 -43.12 -16.15
CA VAL A 193 4.89 -44.08 -16.59
C VAL A 193 5.00 -45.25 -15.62
N ARG A 194 4.93 -44.97 -14.31
CA ARG A 194 4.93 -46.01 -13.27
C ARG A 194 3.71 -46.94 -13.39
N PHE A 195 2.52 -46.40 -13.62
CA PHE A 195 1.31 -47.21 -13.79
C PHE A 195 1.33 -48.05 -15.08
N ILE A 196 1.91 -47.51 -16.16
CA ILE A 196 2.12 -48.26 -17.40
C ILE A 196 3.04 -49.46 -17.13
N GLY A 197 4.18 -49.26 -16.46
CA GLY A 197 5.08 -50.36 -16.09
C GLY A 197 4.41 -51.43 -15.22
N LEU A 198 3.52 -51.04 -14.30
CA LEU A 198 2.71 -51.99 -13.53
C LEU A 198 1.75 -52.78 -14.43
N GLY A 199 1.08 -52.09 -15.37
CA GLY A 199 0.11 -52.70 -16.29
C GLY A 199 0.72 -53.60 -17.36
N THR A 200 1.95 -53.30 -17.81
CA THR A 200 2.68 -54.10 -18.81
C THR A 200 3.54 -55.21 -18.20
N GLY A 201 3.64 -55.27 -16.87
CA GLY A 201 4.54 -56.20 -16.17
C GLY A 201 6.02 -55.84 -16.26
N ASP A 202 6.36 -54.67 -16.83
CA ASP A 202 7.74 -54.18 -16.92
C ASP A 202 8.17 -53.54 -15.59
N ARG A 203 8.99 -54.32 -14.85
CA ARG A 203 9.56 -53.88 -13.58
C ARG A 203 10.50 -52.68 -13.72
N GLY A 204 11.19 -52.53 -14.86
CA GLY A 204 12.09 -51.43 -15.13
C GLY A 204 11.35 -50.09 -15.22
N LEU A 205 10.28 -50.05 -16.02
CA LEU A 205 9.41 -48.86 -16.14
C LEU A 205 8.75 -48.47 -14.81
N TYR A 206 8.29 -49.46 -14.05
CA TYR A 206 7.71 -49.23 -12.71
C TYR A 206 8.73 -48.60 -11.75
N VAL A 207 9.94 -49.14 -11.69
CA VAL A 207 11.00 -48.69 -10.78
C VAL A 207 11.53 -47.31 -11.18
N ILE A 208 11.81 -47.09 -12.47
CA ILE A 208 12.33 -45.80 -12.97
C ILE A 208 11.30 -44.68 -12.77
N GLY A 209 10.03 -44.92 -13.10
CA GLY A 209 8.95 -43.95 -12.87
C GLY A 209 8.77 -43.61 -11.39
N GLY A 210 8.87 -44.62 -10.51
CA GLY A 210 8.82 -44.43 -9.06
C GLY A 210 9.98 -43.60 -8.51
N ILE A 211 11.22 -43.89 -8.93
CA ILE A 211 12.42 -43.14 -8.51
C ILE A 211 12.35 -41.69 -9.00
N ALA A 212 12.00 -41.46 -10.26
CA ALA A 212 11.87 -40.12 -10.83
C ALA A 212 10.81 -39.28 -10.11
N LEU A 213 9.67 -39.88 -9.74
CA LEU A 213 8.62 -39.23 -8.97
C LEU A 213 9.12 -38.79 -7.59
N VAL A 214 9.78 -39.68 -6.85
CA VAL A 214 10.30 -39.38 -5.50
C VAL A 214 11.35 -38.27 -5.56
N LEU A 215 12.29 -38.35 -6.51
CA LEU A 215 13.29 -37.30 -6.73
C LEU A 215 12.64 -35.95 -7.05
N GLY A 216 11.63 -35.93 -7.92
CA GLY A 216 10.91 -34.71 -8.26
C GLY A 216 10.16 -34.08 -7.07
N VAL A 217 9.56 -34.90 -6.21
CA VAL A 217 8.90 -34.41 -4.97
C VAL A 217 9.94 -33.84 -3.99
N MET A 218 11.09 -34.50 -3.82
CA MET A 218 12.17 -34.01 -2.97
C MET A 218 12.72 -32.67 -3.46
N LEU A 219 12.98 -32.54 -4.78
CA LEU A 219 13.44 -31.28 -5.39
C LEU A 219 12.42 -30.15 -5.19
N ARG A 220 11.12 -30.44 -5.36
CA ARG A 220 10.04 -29.47 -5.10
C ARG A 220 10.04 -28.99 -3.65
N GLN A 221 10.27 -29.89 -2.69
CA GLN A 221 10.27 -29.55 -1.27
C GLN A 221 11.48 -28.69 -0.88
N ILE A 222 12.66 -28.99 -1.42
CA ILE A 222 13.87 -28.17 -1.24
C ILE A 222 13.67 -26.77 -1.86
N GLY A 223 13.06 -26.69 -3.05
CA GLY A 223 12.73 -25.42 -3.71
C GLY A 223 11.80 -24.52 -2.89
N LYS A 224 10.78 -25.10 -2.24
CA LYS A 224 9.87 -24.36 -1.34
C LYS A 224 10.60 -23.74 -0.13
N ILE A 225 11.57 -24.45 0.45
CA ILE A 225 12.33 -23.97 1.62
C ILE A 225 13.21 -22.76 1.25
N ARG A 226 13.80 -22.74 0.05
CA ARG A 226 14.58 -21.60 -0.44
C ARG A 226 13.70 -20.38 -0.75
N GLY A 227 12.49 -20.58 -1.27
CA GLY A 227 11.52 -19.50 -1.50
C GLY A 227 11.01 -18.85 -0.20
N ALA A 228 10.88 -19.63 0.89
CA ALA A 228 10.41 -19.13 2.18
C ALA A 228 11.41 -18.20 2.90
N ARG A 229 12.73 -18.35 2.68
CA ARG A 229 13.75 -17.51 3.35
C ARG A 229 13.80 -16.05 2.88
N ARG A 230 13.25 -15.71 1.71
CA ARG A 230 13.22 -14.32 1.20
C ARG A 230 12.07 -13.48 1.77
N LYS A 231 11.24 -14.02 2.69
CA LYS A 231 10.13 -13.32 3.34
C LYS A 231 10.44 -12.76 4.74
N TYR A 232 11.69 -12.47 5.07
CA TYR A 232 12.02 -11.74 6.30
C TYR A 232 12.40 -10.31 5.97
N GLY A 233 11.37 -9.48 6.00
CA GLY A 233 11.37 -8.03 5.90
C GLY A 233 9.99 -7.53 6.31
N GLN A 234 9.62 -7.85 7.56
CA GLN A 234 8.65 -7.07 8.32
C GLN A 234 9.41 -6.00 9.08
#